data_AF-A0A9D7WC89-F1
#
_entry.id   AF-A0A9D7WC89-F1
#
_cell.length_a   1.000
_cell.length_b   1.000
_cell.length_c   1.000
_cell.angle_alpha   90.00
_cell.angle_beta   90.00
_cell.angle_gamma   90.00
#
_symmetry.space_group_name_H-M   'P 1'
#
loop_
_entity.id
_entity.type
_entity.pdbx_description
1 polymer ?
#
loop_
_entity_poly.entity_id
_entity_poly.type
_entity_poly.pdbx_seq_one_letter_code
_entity_poly.pdbx_strand_id
1 'polypeptide(L)'
;MRHHLSKSPLCALLARSVTVLLVLVMGAPGVRAMPLAAFQARAQRCLEASHPQLCEQALIEAEALQRRASARSAYPCQTLLLGVQADLVMQQLDAGRGAEALADLQAATRGCAGL
;
A
#
# COMPACT_ATOMS: atom_id res chain seq x y z
N MET A 1 -5.28 -21.66 -70.25
CA MET A 1 -5.88 -20.43 -69.69
C MET A 1 -6.66 -20.82 -68.44
N ARG A 2 -6.20 -20.42 -67.24
CA ARG A 2 -6.88 -20.67 -65.96
C ARG A 2 -6.95 -19.36 -65.20
N HIS A 3 -8.16 -18.84 -65.06
CA HIS A 3 -8.52 -17.77 -64.13
C HIS A 3 -8.98 -18.36 -62.80
N HIS A 4 -9.12 -17.44 -61.82
CA HIS A 4 -9.70 -17.55 -60.47
C HIS A 4 -8.63 -17.52 -59.36
N LEU A 5 -8.19 -16.32 -58.94
CA LEU A 5 -8.82 -15.40 -57.97
C LEU A 5 -8.68 -15.85 -56.50
N SER A 6 -7.75 -15.16 -55.83
CA SER A 6 -7.95 -14.43 -54.56
C SER A 6 -8.71 -15.13 -53.43
N LYS A 7 -7.97 -15.54 -52.39
CA LYS A 7 -8.48 -15.55 -51.02
C LYS A 7 -7.34 -15.37 -50.02
N SER A 8 -7.21 -14.16 -49.48
CA SER A 8 -6.26 -13.82 -48.41
C SER A 8 -6.68 -14.47 -47.08
N PRO A 9 -5.79 -15.13 -46.32
CA PRO A 9 -6.10 -15.59 -44.98
C PRO A 9 -5.69 -14.53 -43.94
N LEU A 10 -6.59 -13.57 -43.66
CA LEU A 10 -6.51 -12.71 -42.46
C LEU A 10 -6.77 -13.47 -41.14
N CYS A 11 -7.01 -14.79 -41.19
CA CYS A 11 -7.47 -15.57 -40.04
C CYS A 11 -6.35 -16.06 -39.10
N ALA A 12 -5.07 -15.97 -39.49
CA ALA A 12 -3.98 -16.59 -38.73
C ALA A 12 -3.33 -15.68 -37.66
N LEU A 13 -3.60 -14.38 -37.67
CA LEU A 13 -2.91 -13.41 -36.79
C LEU A 13 -3.58 -13.17 -35.43
N LEU A 14 -4.85 -13.59 -35.25
CA LEU A 14 -5.58 -13.37 -33.99
C LEU A 14 -5.25 -14.41 -32.90
N ALA A 15 -4.69 -15.57 -33.27
CA ALA A 15 -4.43 -16.66 -32.33
C ALA A 15 -3.18 -16.44 -31.44
N ARG A 16 -2.27 -15.53 -31.83
CA ARG A 16 -1.04 -15.26 -31.08
C ARG A 16 -1.18 -14.17 -30.01
N SER A 17 -2.18 -13.30 -30.13
CA SER A 17 -2.35 -12.16 -29.22
C SER A 17 -2.95 -12.54 -27.88
N VAL A 18 -3.67 -13.66 -27.80
CA VAL A 18 -4.37 -14.11 -26.58
C VAL A 18 -3.39 -14.68 -25.54
N THR A 19 -2.29 -15.30 -25.98
CA THR A 19 -1.39 -16.02 -25.08
C THR A 19 -0.50 -15.11 -24.23
N VAL A 20 -0.20 -13.89 -24.69
CA VAL A 20 0.67 -12.96 -23.95
C VAL A 20 -0.08 -12.25 -22.81
N LEU A 21 -1.40 -12.04 -22.95
CA LEU A 21 -2.19 -11.34 -21.95
C LEU A 21 -2.40 -12.17 -20.66
N LEU A 22 -2.36 -13.50 -20.75
CA LEU A 22 -2.62 -14.38 -19.60
C LEU A 22 -1.44 -14.48 -18.62
N VAL A 23 -0.21 -14.21 -19.08
CA VAL A 23 1.01 -14.41 -18.27
C VAL A 23 1.27 -13.26 -17.29
N LEU A 24 0.73 -12.06 -17.52
CA LEU A 24 0.92 -10.91 -16.63
C LEU A 24 0.07 -10.94 -15.34
N VAL A 25 -0.91 -11.85 -15.21
CA VAL A 25 -1.85 -11.86 -14.07
C VAL A 25 -1.33 -12.69 -12.88
N MET A 26 -0.39 -13.61 -13.08
CA MET A 26 0.02 -14.57 -12.02
C MET A 26 1.13 -14.07 -11.07
N GLY A 27 1.56 -12.81 -11.22
CA GLY A 27 2.69 -12.26 -10.47
C GLY A 27 2.35 -11.14 -9.49
N ALA A 28 1.08 -10.89 -9.17
CA ALA A 28 0.76 -9.90 -8.14
C ALA A 28 1.29 -10.43 -6.79
N PRO A 29 2.28 -9.79 -6.15
CA PRO A 29 2.67 -10.17 -4.79
C PRO A 29 1.41 -10.03 -3.94
N GLY A 30 0.98 -11.14 -3.34
CA GLY A 30 -0.14 -11.11 -2.40
C GLY A 30 0.16 -10.03 -1.38
N VAL A 31 -0.70 -9.01 -1.31
CA VAL A 31 -0.59 -7.94 -0.33
C VAL A 31 -0.73 -8.61 1.03
N ARG A 32 0.42 -8.94 1.65
CA ARG A 32 0.42 -9.46 3.01
C ARG A 32 -0.21 -8.39 3.86
N ALA A 33 -1.26 -8.78 4.58
CA ALA A 33 -1.87 -7.89 5.52
C ALA A 33 -0.81 -7.57 6.59
N MET A 34 -0.20 -6.38 6.52
CA MET A 34 0.69 -5.92 7.58
C MET A 34 -0.13 -5.86 8.89
N PRO A 35 0.32 -6.49 9.97
CA PRO A 35 -0.40 -6.47 11.23
C PRO A 35 -0.23 -5.11 11.91
N LEU A 36 -1.33 -4.59 12.47
CA LEU A 36 -1.35 -3.31 13.21
C LEU A 36 -0.29 -3.24 14.32
N ALA A 37 -0.01 -4.36 14.99
CA ALA A 37 0.98 -4.45 16.06
C ALA A 37 2.42 -4.23 15.57
N ALA A 38 2.77 -4.71 14.36
CA ALA A 38 4.11 -4.50 13.80
C ALA A 38 4.33 -3.03 13.45
N PHE A 39 3.31 -2.41 12.84
CA PHE A 39 3.29 -0.97 12.58
C PHE A 39 3.46 -0.17 13.87
N GLN A 40 2.67 -0.47 14.90
CA GLN A 40 2.74 0.24 16.19
C GLN A 40 4.16 0.21 16.78
N ALA A 41 4.77 -0.97 16.87
CA ALA A 41 6.11 -1.13 17.44
C ALA A 41 7.20 -0.42 16.62
N ARG A 42 6.98 -0.23 15.31
CA ARG A 42 7.91 0.47 14.42
C ARG A 42 7.73 1.98 14.48
N ALA A 43 6.49 2.45 14.42
CA ALA A 43 6.14 3.86 14.57
C ALA A 43 6.62 4.40 15.92
N GLN A 44 6.44 3.64 17.01
CA GLN A 44 6.94 4.05 18.32
C GLN A 44 8.46 4.27 18.31
N ARG A 45 9.25 3.32 17.76
CA ARG A 45 10.70 3.48 17.67
C ARG A 45 11.14 4.62 16.75
N CYS A 46 10.36 4.92 15.70
CA CYS A 46 10.60 6.13 14.90
C CYS A 46 10.41 7.39 15.76
N LEU A 47 9.29 7.50 16.47
CA LEU A 47 8.96 8.67 17.29
C LEU A 47 9.91 8.86 18.49
N GLU A 48 10.54 7.80 18.97
CA GLU A 48 11.49 7.86 20.09
C GLU A 48 12.93 8.24 19.66
N ALA A 49 13.38 7.77 18.49
CA ALA A 49 14.80 7.82 18.13
C ALA A 49 15.11 8.38 16.73
N SER A 50 14.08 8.77 15.95
CA SER A 50 14.20 9.40 14.64
C SER A 50 15.06 8.65 13.60
N HIS A 51 15.23 7.34 13.75
CA HIS A 51 16.02 6.55 12.79
C HIS A 51 15.37 6.58 11.41
N PRO A 52 16.02 7.17 10.37
CA PRO A 52 15.38 7.44 9.08
C PRO A 52 14.72 6.22 8.44
N GLN A 53 15.42 5.07 8.46
CA GLN A 53 14.93 3.82 7.87
C GLN A 53 13.73 3.25 8.63
N LEU A 54 13.67 3.42 9.96
CA LEU A 54 12.53 2.95 10.76
C LEU A 54 11.29 3.81 10.49
N CYS A 55 11.49 5.13 10.37
CA CYS A 55 10.42 6.06 10.07
C CYS A 55 9.86 5.86 8.65
N GLU A 56 10.73 5.65 7.67
CA GLU A 56 10.30 5.36 6.29
C GLU A 56 9.48 4.06 6.22
N GLN A 57 9.94 3.00 6.88
CA GLN A 57 9.19 1.76 6.96
C GLN A 57 7.85 1.94 7.68
N ALA A 58 7.82 2.70 8.78
CA ALA A 58 6.57 3.02 9.49
C ALA A 58 5.59 3.80 8.60
N LEU A 59 6.07 4.72 7.75
CA LEU A 59 5.24 5.44 6.78
C LEU A 59 4.62 4.52 5.75
N ILE A 60 5.41 3.62 5.15
CA ILE A 60 4.92 2.63 4.17
C ILE A 60 3.84 1.73 4.80
N GLU A 61 4.06 1.30 6.05
CA GLU A 61 3.13 0.47 6.79
C GLU A 61 1.84 1.22 7.14
N ALA A 62 1.95 2.48 7.57
CA ALA A 62 0.81 3.34 7.86
C ALA A 62 -0.04 3.57 6.60
N GLU A 63 0.58 3.82 5.46
CA GLU A 63 -0.12 3.99 4.18
C GLU A 63 -0.85 2.70 3.76
N ALA A 64 -0.21 1.53 3.94
CA ALA A 64 -0.85 0.25 3.67
C ALA A 64 -2.07 0.00 4.57
N LEU A 65 -1.97 0.33 5.87
CA LEU A 65 -3.09 0.26 6.81
C LEU A 65 -4.19 1.28 6.46
N GLN A 66 -3.81 2.50 6.08
CA GLN A 66 -4.72 3.58 5.69
C GLN A 66 -5.54 3.20 4.45
N ARG A 67 -4.88 2.63 3.43
CA ARG A 67 -5.55 2.08 2.25
C ARG A 67 -6.50 0.93 2.61
N ARG A 68 -6.10 0.03 3.51
CA ARG A 68 -6.97 -1.06 3.99
C ARG A 68 -8.19 -0.52 4.74
N ALA A 69 -8.00 0.47 5.61
CA ALA A 69 -9.08 1.14 6.32
C ALA A 69 -10.06 1.78 5.33
N SER A 70 -9.56 2.51 4.33
CA SER A 70 -10.39 3.07 3.25
C SER A 70 -11.17 2.00 2.48
N ALA A 71 -10.52 0.88 2.12
CA ALA A 71 -11.15 -0.21 1.38
C ALA A 71 -12.29 -0.88 2.19
N ARG A 72 -12.21 -0.83 3.53
CA ARG A 72 -13.24 -1.32 4.45
C ARG A 72 -14.23 -0.25 4.90
N SER A 73 -14.17 0.96 4.34
CA SER A 73 -14.96 2.13 4.79
C SER A 73 -14.76 2.48 6.27
N ALA A 74 -13.63 2.07 6.87
CA ALA A 74 -13.25 2.39 8.24
C ALA A 74 -12.63 3.80 8.30
N TYR A 75 -13.37 4.81 7.87
CA TYR A 75 -12.90 6.18 7.72
C TYR A 75 -12.32 6.79 9.00
N PRO A 76 -12.86 6.55 10.21
CA PRO A 76 -12.23 7.04 11.45
C PRO A 76 -10.80 6.51 11.64
N CYS A 77 -10.56 5.22 11.38
CA CYS A 77 -9.22 4.66 11.42
C CYS A 77 -8.33 5.24 10.31
N GLN A 78 -8.87 5.40 9.10
CA GLN A 78 -8.13 6.02 7.99
C GLN A 78 -7.60 7.40 8.38
N THR A 79 -8.44 8.25 8.97
CA THR A 79 -8.04 9.60 9.40
C THR A 79 -6.99 9.56 10.51
N LEU A 80 -7.12 8.66 11.49
CA LEU A 80 -6.11 8.48 12.53
C LEU A 80 -4.75 8.08 11.94
N LEU A 81 -4.73 7.14 10.98
CA LEU A 81 -3.51 6.72 10.31
C LEU A 81 -2.90 7.82 9.44
N LEU A 82 -3.70 8.74 8.88
CA LEU A 82 -3.18 9.92 8.19
C LEU A 82 -2.51 10.90 9.15
N GLY A 83 -3.09 11.10 10.34
CA GLY A 83 -2.47 11.90 11.40
C GLY A 83 -1.11 11.35 11.83
N VAL A 84 -1.05 10.05 12.10
CA VAL A 84 0.22 9.38 12.47
C VAL A 84 1.24 9.44 11.33
N GLN A 85 0.83 9.38 10.06
CA GLN A 85 1.76 9.58 8.94
C GLN A 85 2.38 10.97 8.95
N ALA A 86 1.57 12.01 9.20
CA ALA A 86 2.08 13.37 9.34
C ALA A 86 3.07 13.46 10.50
N ASP A 87 2.80 12.83 11.64
CA ASP A 87 3.74 12.77 12.77
C ASP A 87 5.08 12.13 12.42
N LEU A 88 5.05 10.99 11.72
CA LEU A 88 6.26 10.28 11.32
C LEU A 88 7.09 11.10 10.35
N VAL A 89 6.45 11.83 9.41
CA VAL A 89 7.14 12.79 8.53
C VAL A 89 7.76 13.91 9.36
N MET A 90 7.00 14.52 10.28
CA MET A 90 7.52 15.60 11.12
C MET A 90 8.68 15.14 12.00
N GLN A 91 8.64 13.90 12.50
CA GLN A 91 9.75 13.30 13.23
C GLN A 91 11.01 13.16 12.37
N GLN A 92 10.88 12.75 11.10
CA GLN A 92 12.02 12.67 10.18
C GLN A 92 12.65 14.04 9.86
N LEU A 93 11.85 15.10 9.94
CA LEU A 93 12.28 16.47 9.71
C LEU A 93 12.85 17.16 10.96
N ASP A 94 13.05 16.42 12.05
CA ASP A 94 13.43 16.95 13.37
C ASP A 94 12.48 18.04 13.88
N ALA A 95 11.22 17.95 13.48
CA ALA A 95 10.12 18.84 13.81
C ALA A 95 8.95 18.07 14.47
N GLY A 96 9.25 16.91 15.05
CA GLY A 96 8.28 16.02 15.66
C GLY A 96 7.57 16.66 16.86
N ARG A 97 6.37 16.14 17.16
CA ARG A 97 5.52 16.64 18.26
C ARG A 97 5.73 15.88 19.59
N GLY A 98 6.76 15.02 19.65
CA GLY A 98 7.13 14.27 20.84
C GLY A 98 5.96 13.45 21.42
N ALA A 99 5.55 13.78 22.65
CA ALA A 99 4.50 13.07 23.37
C ALA A 99 3.13 13.10 22.66
N GLU A 100 2.81 14.15 21.91
CA GLU A 100 1.55 14.23 21.15
C GLU A 100 1.51 13.17 20.04
N ALA A 101 2.62 12.99 19.31
CA ALA A 101 2.71 11.97 18.26
C ALA A 101 2.57 10.53 18.82
N LEU A 102 3.10 10.29 20.03
CA LEU A 102 2.91 9.00 20.71
C LEU A 102 1.46 8.80 21.15
N ALA A 103 0.76 9.85 21.59
CA ALA A 103 -0.65 9.79 21.94
C ALA A 103 -1.52 9.53 20.69
N ASP A 104 -1.22 10.17 19.57
CA ASP A 104 -1.90 9.98 18.29
C ASP A 104 -1.67 8.56 17.76
N LEU A 105 -0.45 8.01 17.90
CA LEU A 105 -0.18 6.60 17.60
C LEU A 105 -1.04 5.67 18.45
N GLN A 106 -1.17 5.91 19.75
CA GLN A 106 -2.03 5.09 20.64
C GLN A 106 -3.53 5.23 20.30
N ALA A 107 -3.97 6.42 19.90
CA ALA A 107 -5.32 6.65 19.42
C ALA A 107 -5.59 5.85 18.14
N ALA A 108 -4.66 5.87 17.19
CA ALA A 108 -4.73 5.06 15.98
C ALA A 108 -4.74 3.56 16.28
N THR A 109 -3.87 3.05 17.16
CA THR A 109 -3.86 1.62 17.54
C THR A 109 -5.21 1.17 18.10
N ARG A 110 -5.85 1.98 18.95
CA ARG A 110 -7.18 1.67 19.50
C ARG A 110 -8.29 1.80 18.45
N GLY A 111 -8.27 2.88 17.67
CA GLY A 111 -9.30 3.17 16.67
C GLY A 111 -9.25 2.29 15.43
N CYS A 112 -8.13 1.58 15.21
CA CYS A 112 -7.91 0.69 14.09
C CYS A 112 -7.94 -0.80 14.46
N ALA A 113 -8.40 -1.15 15.67
CA ALA A 113 -8.50 -2.56 16.08
C ALA A 113 -9.34 -3.37 15.09
N GLY A 114 -8.82 -4.53 14.65
CA GLY A 114 -9.48 -5.41 13.67
C GLY A 114 -9.06 -5.23 12.20
N LEU A 115 -8.10 -4.33 11.93
CA LEU A 115 -7.44 -4.19 10.62
C LEU A 115 -6.25 -5.12 10.39
#